data_AF-A0A1J6KL07-F1
#
_entry.id   AF-A0A1J6KL07-F1
#
_cell.length_a   1.000
_cell.length_b   1.000
_cell.length_c   1.000
_cell.angle_alpha   90.00
_cell.angle_beta   90.00
_cell.angle_gamma   90.00
#
_symmetry.space_group_name_H-M   'P 1'
#
loop_
_entity.id
_entity.type
_entity.pdbx_description
1 polymer ?
#
loop_
_entity_poly.entity_id
_entity_poly.type
_entity_poly.pdbx_seq_one_letter_code
_entity_poly.pdbx_strand_id
1 'polypeptide(L)'
;MIPTLGETILPQALYQPPHLLTHLELSLPQEGTQYNDHLMKIMIWNCRGENGLEFLRNLQFLLQWNNPSILCLIEIKMQDHTSLLQEFDFTDLIQVAAYGHSSGIVLLWRPHELTVDHVAVTSQEIHASVQVS
;
A
#
# COMPACT_ATOMS: atom_id res chain seq x y z
N MET A 1 44.02 12.55 -27.96
CA MET A 1 43.58 11.14 -27.91
C MET A 1 43.13 10.85 -26.49
N ILE A 2 41.83 10.69 -26.28
CA ILE A 2 41.23 10.37 -24.97
C ILE A 2 41.06 8.84 -24.96
N PRO A 3 41.57 8.09 -23.95
CA PRO A 3 41.35 6.66 -23.88
C PRO A 3 39.90 6.38 -23.45
N THR A 4 39.17 5.64 -24.28
CA THR A 4 37.82 5.16 -23.99
C THR A 4 37.89 4.15 -22.84
N LEU A 5 37.13 4.38 -21.75
CA LEU A 5 36.94 3.39 -20.69
C LEU A 5 36.34 2.12 -21.33
N GLY A 6 36.99 0.97 -21.14
CA GLY A 6 36.42 -0.32 -21.50
C GLY A 6 35.16 -0.57 -20.69
N GLU A 7 34.06 -0.90 -21.37
CA GLU A 7 32.81 -1.30 -20.73
C GLU A 7 33.08 -2.52 -19.86
N THR A 8 33.05 -2.32 -18.54
CA THR A 8 33.07 -3.41 -17.58
C THR A 8 31.68 -4.03 -17.59
N ILE A 9 31.51 -5.10 -18.36
CA ILE A 9 30.27 -5.87 -18.41
C ILE A 9 30.06 -6.49 -17.03
N LEU A 10 29.12 -5.97 -16.26
CA LEU A 10 28.71 -6.54 -14.98
C LEU A 10 28.12 -7.94 -15.22
N PRO A 11 28.40 -8.93 -14.35
CA PRO A 11 27.92 -10.29 -14.54
C PRO A 11 26.38 -10.33 -14.63
N GLN A 12 25.86 -11.11 -15.58
CA GLN A 12 24.42 -11.24 -15.87
C GLN A 12 23.56 -11.60 -14.65
N ALA A 13 24.16 -12.18 -13.61
CA ALA A 13 23.51 -12.50 -12.34
C ALA A 13 22.98 -11.29 -11.55
N LEU A 14 23.45 -10.06 -11.85
CA LEU A 14 22.91 -8.83 -11.25
C LEU A 14 21.70 -8.27 -12.02
N TYR A 15 21.50 -8.69 -13.27
CA TYR A 15 20.39 -8.22 -14.11
C TYR A 15 19.10 -9.02 -13.88
N GLN A 16 19.20 -10.21 -13.30
CA GLN A 16 18.04 -11.05 -12.94
C GLN A 16 18.33 -11.79 -11.63
N PRO A 17 17.94 -11.27 -10.47
CA PRO A 17 18.00 -12.02 -9.22
C PRO A 17 17.01 -13.19 -9.29
N PRO A 18 17.46 -14.47 -9.31
CA PRO A 18 16.57 -15.63 -9.45
C PRO A 18 15.63 -15.82 -8.24
N HIS A 19 15.88 -15.12 -7.12
CA HIS A 19 15.03 -15.15 -5.93
C HIS A 19 13.78 -14.27 -6.04
N LEU A 20 13.76 -13.24 -6.91
CA LEU A 20 12.56 -12.43 -7.12
C LEU A 20 11.56 -13.13 -8.05
N LEU A 21 12.06 -13.90 -9.03
CA LEU A 21 11.24 -14.68 -9.96
C LEU A 21 10.54 -15.85 -9.26
N THR A 22 11.22 -16.52 -8.33
CA THR A 22 10.65 -17.61 -7.53
C THR A 22 9.53 -17.16 -6.60
N HIS A 23 9.60 -15.93 -6.07
CA HIS A 23 8.50 -15.35 -5.28
C HIS A 23 7.29 -14.99 -6.16
N LEU A 24 7.50 -14.61 -7.42
CA LEU A 24 6.44 -14.31 -8.39
C LEU A 24 5.77 -15.56 -8.95
N GLU A 25 6.52 -16.65 -9.15
CA GLU A 25 5.97 -17.93 -9.64
C GLU A 25 5.06 -18.61 -8.61
N LEU A 26 5.31 -18.44 -7.32
CA LEU A 26 4.42 -18.93 -6.25
C LEU A 26 3.10 -18.14 -6.15
N SER A 27 3.01 -16.96 -6.78
CA SER A 27 1.78 -16.16 -6.86
C SER A 27 0.95 -16.40 -8.12
N LEU A 28 1.39 -17.29 -9.03
CA LEU A 28 0.57 -17.70 -10.17
C LEU A 28 -0.34 -18.88 -9.77
N PRO A 29 -1.66 -18.79 -9.98
CA PRO A 29 -2.56 -19.90 -9.70
C PRO A 29 -2.23 -21.09 -10.58
N GLN A 30 -2.08 -22.28 -9.99
CA GLN A 30 -2.01 -23.52 -10.77
C GLN A 30 -3.37 -23.75 -11.44
N GLU A 31 -3.36 -23.90 -12.77
CA GLU A 31 -4.56 -24.13 -13.59
C GLU A 31 -5.38 -25.31 -13.02
N GLY A 32 -6.59 -25.03 -12.54
CA GLY A 32 -7.56 -26.09 -12.20
C GLY A 32 -8.40 -25.92 -10.95
N THR A 33 -8.32 -24.82 -10.21
CA THR A 33 -9.26 -24.54 -9.10
C THR A 33 -9.96 -23.20 -9.31
N GLN A 34 -11.30 -23.21 -9.44
CA GLN A 34 -12.10 -21.99 -9.27
C GLN A 34 -12.08 -21.62 -7.79
N TYR A 35 -11.00 -21.01 -7.32
CA TYR A 35 -11.09 -20.12 -6.17
C TYR A 35 -11.94 -18.94 -6.64
N ASN A 36 -13.04 -18.66 -5.94
CA ASN A 36 -13.56 -17.29 -5.90
C ASN A 36 -12.47 -16.48 -5.19
N ASP A 37 -11.43 -16.12 -5.95
CA ASP A 37 -10.19 -15.56 -5.47
C ASP A 37 -10.47 -14.09 -5.20
N HIS A 38 -11.12 -13.82 -4.08
CA HIS A 38 -11.20 -12.47 -3.52
C HIS A 38 -9.81 -12.13 -2.98
N LEU A 39 -8.87 -11.91 -3.90
CA LEU A 39 -7.47 -11.65 -3.60
C LEU A 39 -7.40 -10.33 -2.82
N MET A 40 -7.32 -10.46 -1.50
CA MET A 40 -7.16 -9.33 -0.59
C MET A 40 -5.82 -8.65 -0.87
N LYS A 41 -5.88 -7.43 -1.40
CA LYS A 41 -4.70 -6.60 -1.65
C LYS A 41 -4.57 -5.52 -0.59
N ILE A 42 -3.38 -5.43 -0.02
CA ILE A 42 -3.02 -4.37 0.94
C ILE A 42 -2.02 -3.44 0.26
N MET A 43 -2.32 -2.14 0.27
CA MET A 43 -1.39 -1.10 -0.15
C MET A 43 -0.95 -0.30 1.07
N ILE A 44 0.36 -0.14 1.27
CA ILE A 44 0.93 0.70 2.31
C ILE A 44 1.76 1.79 1.64
N TRP A 45 1.53 3.05 2.00
CA TRP A 45 2.27 4.17 1.45
C TRP A 45 2.66 5.18 2.54
N ASN A 46 3.97 5.43 2.66
CA ASN A 46 4.49 6.61 3.34
C ASN A 46 4.32 7.91 2.54
N CYS A 47 3.46 8.82 3.00
CA CYS A 47 3.12 10.08 2.35
C CYS A 47 4.13 11.22 2.60
N ARG A 48 5.07 11.06 3.54
CA ARG A 48 6.07 12.08 3.94
C ARG A 48 5.50 13.47 4.27
N GLY A 49 4.24 13.51 4.70
CA GLY A 49 3.53 14.73 5.06
C GLY A 49 2.96 15.53 3.89
N GLU A 50 2.94 14.97 2.68
CA GLU A 50 2.26 15.57 1.54
C GLU A 50 0.76 15.26 1.59
N ASN A 51 -0.08 16.28 1.42
CA ASN A 51 -1.55 16.17 1.36
C ASN A 51 -2.16 17.12 0.32
N GLY A 52 -1.37 17.55 -0.67
CA GLY A 52 -1.81 18.44 -1.74
C GLY A 52 -2.57 17.73 -2.86
N LEU A 53 -3.06 18.50 -3.84
CA LEU A 53 -3.79 17.96 -4.99
C LEU A 53 -2.98 16.96 -5.84
N GLU A 54 -1.66 17.14 -5.90
CA GLU A 54 -0.78 16.21 -6.62
C GLU A 54 -0.71 14.84 -5.92
N PHE A 55 -0.60 14.84 -4.59
CA PHE A 55 -0.68 13.63 -3.77
C PHE A 55 -2.00 12.89 -4.02
N LEU A 56 -3.12 13.60 -3.94
CA LEU A 56 -4.45 13.02 -4.14
C LEU A 56 -4.62 12.41 -5.54
N ARG A 57 -4.14 13.11 -6.58
CA ARG A 57 -4.14 12.62 -7.97
C ARG A 57 -3.29 11.35 -8.12
N ASN A 58 -2.08 11.35 -7.56
CA ASN A 58 -1.17 10.21 -7.66
C ASN A 58 -1.72 9.00 -6.89
N LEU A 59 -2.33 9.25 -5.73
CA LEU A 59 -3.00 8.22 -4.94
C LEU A 59 -4.19 7.65 -5.69
N GLN A 60 -5.04 8.50 -6.28
CA GLN A 60 -6.17 8.04 -7.08
C GLN A 60 -5.72 7.16 -8.26
N PHE A 61 -4.64 7.54 -8.95
CA PHE A 61 -4.07 6.73 -10.03
C PHE A 61 -3.61 5.34 -9.53
N LEU A 62 -2.93 5.30 -8.39
CA LEU A 62 -2.45 4.04 -7.80
C LEU A 62 -3.60 3.16 -7.31
N LEU A 63 -4.67 3.75 -6.77
CA LEU A 63 -5.86 3.02 -6.37
C LEU A 63 -6.62 2.45 -7.58
N GLN A 64 -6.75 3.21 -8.66
CA GLN A 64 -7.36 2.71 -9.89
C GLN A 64 -6.58 1.54 -10.50
N TRP A 65 -5.25 1.61 -10.49
CA TRP A 65 -4.41 0.56 -11.05
C TRP A 65 -4.41 -0.72 -10.19
N ASN A 66 -4.31 -0.57 -8.87
CA ASN A 66 -4.10 -1.70 -7.98
C ASN A 66 -5.37 -2.20 -7.32
N ASN A 67 -6.44 -1.40 -7.25
CA ASN A 67 -7.70 -1.66 -6.55
C ASN A 67 -7.51 -2.45 -5.23
N PRO A 68 -6.83 -1.87 -4.23
CA PRO A 68 -6.60 -2.56 -2.97
C PRO A 68 -7.89 -2.67 -2.12
N SER A 69 -7.97 -3.73 -1.33
CA SER A 69 -9.05 -3.91 -0.34
C SER A 69 -8.74 -3.15 0.96
N ILE A 70 -7.46 -2.98 1.29
CA ILE A 70 -6.98 -2.13 2.38
C ILE A 70 -5.96 -1.12 1.86
N LEU A 71 -6.15 0.14 2.22
CA LEU A 71 -5.17 1.20 2.05
C LEU A 71 -4.64 1.64 3.42
N CYS A 72 -3.33 1.69 3.58
CA CYS A 72 -2.66 2.25 4.75
C CYS A 72 -1.78 3.42 4.32
N LEU A 73 -2.02 4.59 4.91
CA LEU A 73 -1.20 5.78 4.70
C LEU A 73 -0.46 6.10 6.00
N ILE A 74 0.87 6.17 5.92
CA ILE A 74 1.73 6.51 7.04
C ILE A 74 2.43 7.84 6.80
N GLU A 75 2.78 8.52 7.88
CA GLU A 75 3.41 9.83 7.85
C GLU A 75 2.58 10.94 7.16
N ILE A 76 1.26 10.84 7.15
CA ILE A 76 0.39 11.87 6.55
C ILE A 76 0.21 13.06 7.50
N LYS A 77 0.36 14.30 7.02
CA LYS A 77 0.21 15.52 7.85
C LYS A 77 -1.24 16.01 7.83
N MET A 78 -2.13 15.20 8.38
CA MET A 78 -3.57 15.46 8.42
C MET A 78 -4.12 15.12 9.81
N GLN A 79 -4.99 15.98 10.34
CA GLN A 79 -5.62 15.76 11.65
C GLN A 79 -6.85 14.86 11.56
N ASP A 80 -7.65 15.03 10.50
CA ASP A 80 -8.86 14.24 10.25
C ASP A 80 -8.78 13.62 8.86
N HIS A 81 -8.81 12.29 8.81
CA HIS A 81 -8.68 11.50 7.59
C HIS A 81 -10.04 11.10 6.99
N THR A 82 -11.16 11.54 7.59
CA THR A 82 -12.50 11.17 7.16
C THR A 82 -12.81 11.63 5.73
N SER A 83 -12.21 12.72 5.26
CA SER A 83 -12.36 13.19 3.86
C SER A 83 -11.89 12.16 2.83
N LEU A 84 -10.90 11.32 3.20
CA LEU A 84 -10.34 10.29 2.31
C LEU A 84 -11.34 9.16 2.02
N LEU A 85 -12.34 8.94 2.90
CA LEU A 85 -13.42 7.98 2.66
C LEU A 85 -14.19 8.35 1.40
N GLN A 86 -14.68 9.59 1.34
CA GLN A 86 -15.46 10.08 0.20
C GLN A 86 -14.62 10.22 -1.06
N GLU A 87 -13.35 10.61 -0.93
CA GLU A 87 -12.48 10.84 -2.07
C GLU A 87 -12.05 9.55 -2.79
N PHE A 88 -11.92 8.45 -2.04
CA PHE A 88 -11.39 7.19 -2.56
C PHE A 88 -12.36 6.01 -2.45
N ASP A 89 -13.64 6.27 -2.18
CA ASP A 89 -14.72 5.28 -2.08
C ASP A 89 -14.46 4.19 -1.02
N PHE A 90 -13.77 4.57 0.06
CA PHE A 90 -13.68 3.75 1.27
C PHE A 90 -14.84 4.07 2.19
N THR A 91 -15.23 3.09 2.99
CA THR A 91 -16.46 3.16 3.78
C THR A 91 -16.19 3.12 5.28
N ASP A 92 -14.99 2.69 5.68
CA ASP A 92 -14.58 2.67 7.08
C ASP A 92 -13.06 2.94 7.23
N LEU A 93 -12.66 3.42 8.41
CA LEU A 93 -11.27 3.75 8.73
C LEU A 93 -10.91 3.57 10.20
N ILE A 94 -9.60 3.38 10.45
CA ILE A 94 -8.96 3.58 11.75
C ILE A 94 -7.89 4.65 11.54
N GLN A 95 -7.83 5.66 12.41
CA GLN A 95 -6.88 6.76 12.26
C GLN A 95 -6.15 7.12 13.56
N VAL A 96 -4.94 7.60 13.38
CA VAL A 96 -4.12 8.33 14.33
C VAL A 96 -3.92 9.73 13.75
N ALA A 97 -4.45 10.74 14.41
CA ALA A 97 -4.34 12.13 13.97
C ALA A 97 -2.90 12.65 14.08
N ALA A 98 -2.48 13.48 13.12
CA ALA A 98 -1.22 14.20 13.21
C ALA A 98 -1.31 15.35 14.23
N TYR A 99 -0.50 15.34 15.28
CA TYR A 99 -0.42 16.44 16.27
C TYR A 99 0.98 17.04 16.37
N GLY A 100 1.09 18.35 16.19
CA GLY A 100 2.36 19.07 16.30
C GLY A 100 3.40 18.56 15.29
N HIS A 101 4.47 17.94 15.79
CA HIS A 101 5.53 17.34 14.97
C HIS A 101 5.30 15.86 14.63
N SER A 102 4.25 15.24 15.18
CA SER A 102 3.87 13.87 14.83
C SER A 102 3.09 13.85 13.52
N SER A 103 3.36 12.85 12.70
CA SER A 103 2.57 12.57 11.51
C SER A 103 1.47 11.55 11.83
N GLY A 104 0.40 11.57 11.06
CA GLY A 104 -0.74 10.67 11.20
C GLY A 104 -0.53 9.32 10.53
N ILE A 105 -1.42 8.40 10.88
CA ILE A 105 -1.54 7.07 10.31
C ILE A 105 -3.02 6.83 10.03
N VAL A 106 -3.37 6.30 8.87
CA VAL A 106 -4.75 5.89 8.59
C VAL A 106 -4.77 4.56 7.86
N LEU A 107 -5.71 3.70 8.25
CA LEU A 107 -6.04 2.45 7.60
C LEU A 107 -7.49 2.53 7.12
N LEU A 108 -7.72 2.35 5.82
CA LEU A 108 -9.03 2.46 5.17
C LEU A 108 -9.40 1.13 4.49
N TRP A 109 -10.67 0.76 4.53
CA TRP A 109 -11.18 -0.43 3.88
C TRP A 109 -12.65 -0.30 3.47
N ARG A 110 -13.13 -1.30 2.72
CA ARG A 110 -14.51 -1.46 2.31
C ARG A 110 -15.13 -2.63 3.09
N PRO A 111 -16.12 -2.41 3.98
CA PRO A 111 -16.62 -3.45 4.88
C PRO A 111 -17.45 -4.53 4.17
N HIS A 112 -17.82 -4.30 2.90
CA HIS A 112 -18.41 -5.34 2.06
C HIS A 112 -17.40 -6.39 1.59
N GLU A 113 -16.09 -6.08 1.60
CA GLU A 113 -15.01 -7.02 1.25
C GLU A 113 -14.36 -7.63 2.49
N LEU A 114 -14.31 -6.89 3.59
CA LEU A 114 -13.48 -7.22 4.76
C LEU A 114 -14.15 -6.85 6.08
N THR A 115 -13.97 -7.68 7.09
CA THR A 115 -14.20 -7.33 8.50
C THR A 115 -12.86 -6.94 9.12
N VAL A 116 -12.77 -5.74 9.68
CA VAL A 116 -11.56 -5.24 10.35
C VAL A 116 -11.89 -4.91 11.79
N ASP A 117 -11.30 -5.66 12.73
CA ASP A 117 -11.46 -5.47 14.15
C ASP A 117 -10.31 -4.65 14.72
N HIS A 118 -10.63 -3.57 15.41
CA HIS A 118 -9.67 -2.73 16.13
C HIS A 118 -9.12 -3.48 17.35
N VAL A 119 -7.80 -3.70 17.39
CA VAL A 119 -7.13 -4.38 18.51
C VAL A 119 -6.49 -3.36 19.46
N ALA A 120 -5.74 -2.40 18.92
CA ALA A 120 -5.14 -1.30 19.68
C ALA A 120 -4.77 -0.14 18.76
N VAL A 121 -4.88 1.09 19.25
CA VAL A 121 -4.39 2.31 18.56
C VAL A 121 -3.62 3.14 19.57
N THR A 122 -2.41 3.54 19.19
CA THR A 122 -1.59 4.50 19.95
C THR A 122 -1.25 5.70 19.08
N SER A 123 -0.51 6.66 19.61
CA SER A 123 -0.04 7.80 18.82
C SER A 123 0.99 7.44 17.73
N GLN A 124 1.48 6.19 17.70
CA GLN A 124 2.52 5.74 16.77
C GLN A 124 2.18 4.46 16.03
N GLU A 125 1.07 3.79 16.37
CA GLU A 125 0.73 2.50 15.77
C GLU A 125 -0.78 2.28 15.67
N ILE A 126 -1.17 1.50 14.66
CA ILE A 126 -2.50 0.90 14.53
C ILE A 126 -2.31 -0.61 14.49
N HIS A 127 -2.99 -1.31 15.39
CA HIS A 127 -3.09 -2.76 15.40
C HIS A 127 -4.55 -3.16 15.13
N ALA A 128 -4.76 -3.92 14.07
CA ALA A 128 -6.05 -4.42 13.65
C ALA A 128 -5.96 -5.87 13.19
N SER A 129 -7.03 -6.63 13.44
CA SER A 129 -7.23 -7.97 12.89
C SER A 129 -8.08 -7.85 11.63
N VAL A 130 -7.75 -8.60 10.58
CA VAL A 130 -8.49 -8.57 9.32
C VAL A 130 -8.97 -9.96 8.97
N GLN A 131 -10.26 -10.05 8.64
CA GLN A 131 -10.91 -11.26 8.15
C GLN A 131 -11.60 -10.95 6.81
N VAL A 132 -11.39 -11.82 5.82
CA VAL A 132 -12.10 -11.76 4.54
C VAL A 132 -13.51 -12.31 4.72
N SER A 133 -14.50 -11.58 4.22
CA SER A 133 -15.93 -11.92 4.34
C SER A 133 -16.38 -13.00 3.35
#